data_AF-A0A127T3E7-F1
#
_entry.id   AF-A0A127T3E7-F1
#
_cell.length_a   1.000
_cell.length_b   1.000
_cell.length_c   1.000
_cell.angle_alpha   90.00
_cell.angle_beta   90.00
_cell.angle_gamma   90.00
#
_symmetry.space_group_name_H-M   'P 1'
#
loop_
_entity.id
_entity.type
_entity.pdbx_description
1 polymer ?
#
loop_
_entity_poly.entity_id
_entity_poly.type
_entity_poly.pdbx_seq_one_letter_code
_entity_poly.pdbx_strand_id
1 'polypeptide(L)'
;MNKKRQQRLDRAAVLQGAREVLSETGIDAFTTRKLAAHLHVQQPALYWHFPTKADLLIALATEMLTSDKHASLPEPDEPWQSFLMRNARSFRDMLNSVRDGARLH
;
A
#
# COMPACT_ATOMS: atom_id res chain seq x y z
N MET A 1 32.67 -3.64 9.84
CA MET A 1 31.55 -2.99 9.11
C MET A 1 30.47 -4.04 8.84
N ASN A 2 29.25 -3.87 9.36
CA ASN A 2 27.96 -4.48 8.97
C ASN A 2 27.04 -4.79 10.17
N LYS A 3 26.43 -3.75 10.72
CA LYS A 3 25.34 -3.85 11.70
C LYS A 3 24.00 -3.33 11.14
N LYS A 4 23.85 -3.32 9.80
CA LYS A 4 22.73 -2.70 9.07
C LYS A 4 21.70 -3.69 8.47
N ARG A 5 21.82 -5.00 8.70
CA ARG A 5 21.08 -6.03 7.93
C ARG A 5 19.98 -6.82 8.66
N GLN A 6 19.56 -6.36 9.83
CA GLN A 6 18.28 -6.78 10.40
C GLN A 6 17.53 -5.51 10.79
N GLN A 7 16.98 -4.82 9.78
CA GLN A 7 15.80 -4.01 10.07
C GLN A 7 14.79 -4.96 10.68
N ARG A 8 14.40 -4.71 11.93
CA ARG A 8 13.43 -5.52 12.64
C ARG A 8 12.17 -5.52 11.78
N LEU A 9 11.73 -6.69 11.33
CA LEU A 9 10.48 -6.78 10.58
C LEU A 9 9.37 -6.22 11.48
N ASP A 10 8.72 -5.16 11.01
CA ASP A 10 7.57 -4.56 11.65
C ASP A 10 6.45 -4.38 10.63
N ARG A 11 5.27 -3.98 11.10
CA ARG A 11 4.10 -3.81 10.23
C ARG A 11 4.34 -2.78 9.12
N ALA A 12 5.07 -1.71 9.40
CA ALA A 12 5.33 -0.65 8.43
C ALA A 12 6.27 -1.15 7.32
N ALA A 13 7.35 -1.86 7.67
CA ALA A 13 8.26 -2.47 6.70
C ALA A 13 7.55 -3.50 5.81
N VAL A 14 6.63 -4.29 6.38
CA VAL A 14 5.83 -5.25 5.60
C VAL A 14 4.89 -4.53 4.62
N LEU A 15 4.21 -3.46 5.03
CA LEU A 15 3.33 -2.68 4.16
C LEU A 15 4.11 -2.00 3.02
N GLN A 16 5.26 -1.40 3.34
CA GLN A 16 6.12 -0.77 2.34
C GLN A 16 6.60 -1.80 1.29
N GLY A 17 7.09 -2.96 1.73
CA GLY A 17 7.46 -4.03 0.80
C GLY A 17 6.26 -4.57 0.01
N ALA A 18 5.08 -4.66 0.63
CA ALA A 18 3.86 -5.08 -0.06
C ALA A 18 3.46 -4.10 -1.16
N ARG A 19 3.57 -2.79 -0.92
CA ARG A 19 3.35 -1.74 -1.91
C ARG A 19 4.29 -1.89 -3.11
N GLU A 20 5.57 -2.13 -2.87
CA GLU A 20 6.59 -2.32 -3.92
C GLU A 20 6.31 -3.57 -4.76
N VAL A 21 6.05 -4.71 -4.12
CA VAL A 21 5.72 -5.95 -4.86
C VAL A 21 4.40 -5.81 -5.62
N LEU A 22 3.42 -5.10 -5.06
CA LEU A 22 2.15 -4.83 -5.73
C LEU A 22 2.34 -3.93 -6.96
N SER A 23 3.15 -2.87 -6.87
CA SER A 23 3.41 -1.98 -8.00
C SER A 23 4.18 -2.66 -9.13
N GLU A 24 5.09 -3.57 -8.80
CA GLU A 24 5.85 -4.35 -9.80
C GLU A 24 5.02 -5.44 -10.47
N THR A 25 4.23 -6.19 -9.69
CA THR A 25 3.60 -7.43 -10.15
C THR A 25 2.11 -7.28 -10.50
N GLY A 26 1.44 -6.25 -9.99
CA GLY A 26 -0.01 -6.13 -10.02
C GLY A 26 -0.73 -7.06 -9.03
N ILE A 27 -2.02 -6.84 -8.81
CA ILE A 27 -2.79 -7.53 -7.75
C ILE A 27 -2.93 -9.03 -8.02
N ASP A 28 -3.12 -9.42 -9.28
CA ASP A 28 -3.38 -10.80 -9.68
C ASP A 28 -2.14 -11.68 -9.43
N ALA A 29 -0.94 -11.12 -9.60
CA ALA A 29 0.31 -11.83 -9.41
C ALA A 29 0.91 -11.64 -8.00
N PHE A 30 0.28 -10.86 -7.13
CA PHE A 30 0.74 -10.61 -5.77
C PHE A 30 0.55 -11.84 -4.87
N THR A 31 1.61 -12.26 -4.17
CA THR A 31 1.56 -13.35 -3.20
C THR A 31 2.42 -13.04 -1.97
N THR A 32 2.03 -13.56 -0.81
CA THR A 32 2.82 -13.44 0.43
C THR A 32 4.18 -14.13 0.32
N ARG A 33 4.31 -15.14 -0.55
CA ARG A 33 5.60 -15.75 -0.89
C ARG A 33 6.54 -14.80 -1.62
N LYS A 34 6.03 -14.08 -2.64
CA LYS A 34 6.81 -13.05 -3.35
C LYS A 34 7.21 -11.91 -2.40
N LEU A 35 6.30 -11.50 -1.53
CA LEU A 35 6.60 -10.50 -0.50
C LEU A 35 7.70 -10.95 0.47
N ALA A 36 7.61 -12.19 0.98
CA ALA A 36 8.64 -12.74 1.87
C ALA A 36 10.01 -12.78 1.19
N ALA A 37 10.05 -13.18 -0.09
CA ALA A 37 11.27 -13.19 -0.89
C ALA A 37 11.83 -11.77 -1.10
N HIS A 38 10.98 -10.80 -1.42
CA HIS A 38 11.33 -9.37 -1.57
C HIS A 38 11.94 -8.79 -0.29
N LEU A 39 11.34 -9.10 0.87
CA LEU A 39 11.81 -8.64 2.17
C LEU A 39 12.98 -9.47 2.73
N HIS A 40 13.43 -10.51 2.02
CA HIS A 40 14.46 -11.45 2.48
C HIS A 40 14.14 -12.11 3.83
N VAL A 41 12.86 -12.42 4.08
CA VAL A 41 12.38 -13.09 5.30
C VAL A 41 11.67 -14.40 4.97
N GLN A 42 11.48 -15.24 5.98
CA GLN A 42 10.66 -16.43 5.85
C GLN A 42 9.16 -16.07 5.90
N GLN A 43 8.34 -16.76 5.12
CA GLN A 43 6.90 -16.49 5.05
C GLN A 43 6.17 -16.52 6.42
N PRO A 44 6.51 -17.42 7.38
CA PRO A 44 5.97 -17.38 8.74
C PRO A 44 6.15 -16.03 9.46
N ALA A 45 7.21 -15.27 9.15
CA ALA A 45 7.45 -13.97 9.75
C ALA A 45 6.36 -12.94 9.38
N LEU A 46 5.78 -13.04 8.19
CA LEU A 46 4.70 -12.15 7.74
C LEU A 46 3.40 -12.40 8.52
N TYR A 47 3.11 -13.66 8.86
CA TYR A 47 1.87 -14.04 9.54
C TYR A 47 1.78 -13.50 10.98
N TRP A 48 2.92 -13.19 11.61
CA TRP A 48 2.94 -12.50 12.90
C TRP A 48 2.42 -11.05 12.84
N HIS A 49 2.51 -10.41 11.66
CA HIS A 49 2.06 -9.04 11.46
C HIS A 49 0.67 -8.96 10.81
N PHE A 50 0.40 -9.86 9.88
CA PHE A 50 -0.84 -9.96 9.12
C PHE A 50 -1.26 -11.44 9.01
N PRO A 51 -2.26 -11.88 9.78
CA PRO A 51 -2.67 -13.29 9.85
C PRO A 51 -3.08 -13.86 8.49
N THR A 52 -3.62 -13.03 7.59
CA THR A 52 -4.01 -13.43 6.24
C THR A 52 -3.51 -12.46 5.16
N LYS A 53 -3.50 -12.93 3.91
CA LYS A 53 -3.26 -12.06 2.73
C LYS A 53 -4.32 -10.95 2.65
N ALA A 54 -5.56 -11.23 3.04
CA ALA A 54 -6.65 -10.26 3.02
C ALA A 54 -6.38 -9.12 4.01
N ASP A 55 -5.97 -9.44 5.25
CA ASP A 55 -5.63 -8.42 6.27
C ASP A 55 -4.51 -7.49 5.80
N LEU A 56 -3.49 -8.06 5.14
CA LEU A 56 -2.41 -7.29 4.56
C LEU A 56 -2.89 -6.37 3.43
N LEU A 57 -3.74 -6.86 2.52
CA LEU A 57 -4.25 -6.06 1.41
C LEU A 57 -5.19 -4.95 1.87
N ILE A 58 -6.03 -5.20 2.89
CA ILE A 58 -6.89 -4.17 3.49
C ILE A 58 -6.04 -3.08 4.15
N ALA A 59 -5.02 -3.48 4.93
CA ALA A 59 -4.13 -2.53 5.56
C ALA A 59 -3.34 -1.71 4.52
N LEU A 60 -2.87 -2.35 3.45
CA LEU A 60 -2.20 -1.66 2.34
C LEU A 60 -3.15 -0.69 1.63
N ALA A 61 -4.36 -1.11 1.28
CA ALA A 61 -5.35 -0.22 0.66
C ALA A 61 -5.68 0.99 1.55
N THR A 62 -5.83 0.77 2.86
CA THR A 62 -6.05 1.84 3.84
C THR A 62 -4.89 2.82 3.84
N GLU A 63 -3.65 2.33 3.92
CA GLU A 63 -2.43 3.14 3.92
C GLU A 63 -2.26 3.94 2.61
N MET A 64 -2.65 3.37 1.47
CA MET A 64 -2.68 4.05 0.17
C MET A 64 -3.71 5.18 0.13
N LEU A 65 -4.91 4.97 0.69
CA LEU A 65 -5.96 5.96 0.75
C LEU A 65 -5.65 7.10 1.73
N THR A 66 -5.07 6.78 2.88
CA THR A 66 -4.73 7.75 3.93
C THR A 66 -3.40 8.47 3.70
N SER A 67 -2.62 8.06 2.71
CA SER A 67 -1.41 8.79 2.32
C SER A 67 -1.83 10.21 1.91
N ASP A 68 -1.23 11.24 2.54
CA ASP A 68 -1.60 12.68 2.51
C ASP A 68 -1.97 13.27 1.13
N LYS A 69 -1.58 12.60 0.04
CA LYS A 69 -1.84 13.03 -1.33
C LYS A 69 -3.26 12.72 -1.84
N HIS A 70 -3.98 11.77 -1.24
CA HIS A 70 -5.21 11.21 -1.83
C HIS A 70 -6.49 11.45 -1.04
N ALA A 71 -6.39 11.69 0.26
CA ALA A 71 -7.52 12.07 1.12
C ALA A 71 -7.31 13.47 1.69
N SER A 72 -7.12 14.47 0.83
CA SER A 72 -7.08 15.85 1.29
C SER A 72 -8.48 16.25 1.76
N LEU A 73 -8.57 16.93 2.89
CA LEU A 73 -9.78 17.68 3.24
C LEU A 73 -9.95 18.84 2.24
N PRO A 74 -11.16 19.40 2.09
CA PRO A 74 -11.32 20.66 1.37
C PRO A 74 -10.47 21.74 2.07
N GLU A 75 -9.79 22.55 1.28
CA GLU A 75 -9.10 23.72 1.82
C GLU A 75 -10.13 24.75 2.33
N PRO A 76 -9.78 25.59 3.32
CA PRO A 76 -10.62 26.71 3.71
C PRO A 76 -10.99 27.54 2.47
N ASP A 77 -12.29 27.82 2.31
CA ASP A 77 -12.87 28.57 1.17
C ASP A 77 -12.81 27.87 -0.21
N GLU A 78 -12.47 26.58 -0.29
CA GLU A 78 -12.55 25.82 -1.54
C GLU A 78 -14.02 25.51 -1.92
N PRO A 79 -14.47 25.86 -3.15
CA PRO A 79 -15.78 25.44 -3.63
C PRO A 79 -15.88 23.91 -3.67
N TRP A 80 -17.00 23.36 -3.20
CA TRP A 80 -17.19 21.91 -3.09
C TRP A 80 -17.03 21.16 -4.43
N GLN A 81 -17.36 21.81 -5.56
CA GLN A 81 -17.16 21.22 -6.89
C GLN A 81 -15.66 21.06 -7.22
N SER A 82 -14.85 22.08 -6.90
CA SER A 82 -13.40 22.06 -7.09
C SER A 82 -12.76 20.99 -6.22
N PHE A 83 -13.19 20.90 -4.96
CA PHE A 83 -12.79 19.86 -4.03
C PHE A 83 -13.08 18.46 -4.59
N LEU A 84 -14.32 18.19 -5.00
CA LEU A 84 -14.71 16.87 -5.53
C LEU A 84 -13.93 16.52 -6.81
N MET A 85 -13.72 17.48 -7.71
CA MET A 85 -12.94 17.24 -8.94
C MET A 85 -11.47 16.94 -8.64
N ARG A 86 -10.86 17.66 -7.70
CA ARG A 86 -9.48 17.45 -7.24
C ARG A 86 -9.33 16.08 -6.57
N ASN A 87 -10.26 15.75 -5.67
CA ASN A 87 -10.25 14.48 -4.95
C ASN A 87 -10.49 13.28 -5.89
N ALA A 88 -11.45 13.39 -6.82
CA ALA A 88 -11.72 12.35 -7.83
C ALA A 88 -10.51 12.11 -8.76
N ARG A 89 -9.78 13.17 -9.12
CA ARG A 89 -8.56 13.06 -9.92
C ARG A 89 -7.43 12.39 -9.14
N SER A 90 -7.22 12.79 -7.89
CA SER A 90 -6.23 12.18 -7.01
C SER A 90 -6.52 10.69 -6.77
N PHE A 91 -7.79 10.34 -6.56
CA PHE A 91 -8.24 8.95 -6.45
C PHE A 91 -8.00 8.16 -7.74
N ARG A 92 -8.32 8.75 -8.91
CA ARG A 92 -8.03 8.12 -10.20
C ARG A 92 -6.54 7.90 -10.43
N ASP A 93 -5.70 8.86 -10.07
CA ASP A 93 -4.24 8.75 -10.19
C ASP A 93 -3.69 7.65 -9.28
N MET A 94 -4.22 7.51 -8.05
CA MET A 94 -3.92 6.38 -7.17
C MET A 94 -4.27 5.05 -7.84
N LEU A 95 -5.50 4.92 -8.36
CA LEU A 95 -5.97 3.70 -9.03
C LEU A 95 -5.15 3.33 -10.27
N ASN A 96 -4.61 4.32 -10.98
CA ASN A 96 -3.74 4.11 -12.15
C ASN A 96 -2.27 3.85 -11.77
N SER A 97 -1.81 4.31 -10.61
CA SER A 97 -0.43 4.12 -10.15
C SER A 97 -0.14 2.69 -9.68
N VAL A 98 -1.19 1.97 -9.27
CA VAL A 98 -1.15 0.53 -9.04
C VAL A 98 -1.56 -0.15 -10.33
N ARG A 99 -0.68 -0.98 -10.88
CA ARG A 99 -1.08 -1.94 -11.91
C ARG A 99 -2.21 -2.79 -11.32
N ASP A 100 -3.45 -2.55 -11.74
CA ASP A 100 -4.72 -3.11 -11.23
C ASP A 100 -5.36 -2.48 -9.96
N GLY A 101 -5.07 -1.22 -9.63
CA GLY A 101 -5.66 -0.54 -8.46
C GLY A 101 -7.19 -0.50 -8.44
N ALA A 102 -7.83 -0.51 -9.62
CA ALA A 102 -9.28 -0.53 -9.82
C ALA A 102 -10.03 -1.79 -9.31
N ARG A 103 -9.36 -2.69 -8.57
CA ARG A 103 -9.96 -3.91 -7.99
C ARG A 103 -9.90 -3.96 -6.46
N LEU A 104 -9.43 -2.90 -5.79
CA LEU A 104 -9.27 -2.83 -4.33
C LEU A 104 -10.49 -2.24 -3.59
N HIS A 105 -11.68 -2.18 -4.21
CA HIS A 105 -12.91 -1.61 -3.63
C HIS A 105 -14.03 -2.66 -3.56
#